data_AF-A0A3D3M1V0-F1
#
_entry.id   AF-A0A3D3M1V0-F1
#
_cell.length_a   1.000
_cell.length_b   1.000
_cell.length_c   1.000
_cell.angle_alpha   90.00
_cell.angle_beta   90.00
_cell.angle_gamma   90.00
#
_symmetry.space_group_name_H-M   'P 1'
#
loop_
_entity.id
_entity.type
_entity.pdbx_description
1 polymer ?
#
loop_
_entity_poly.entity_id
_entity_poly.type
_entity_poly.pdbx_seq_one_letter_code
_entity_poly.pdbx_strand_id
1 'polypeptide(L)'
;MSQRLPLIALLLFIPAWLAASYGVRYGFMEDPQWVGVCSAQVQVWECSVRSALGLTIHFRILAWIGLGLAVLATVVPRKAGWWLAVLAMVAG
;
A
#
# COMPACT_ATOMS: atom_id res chain seq x y z
N MET A 1 -20.39 13.15 -16.22
CA MET A 1 -19.49 13.30 -15.05
C MET A 1 -18.59 14.50 -15.31
N SER A 2 -18.45 15.42 -14.35
CA SER A 2 -17.55 16.57 -14.51
C SER A 2 -16.11 16.09 -14.72
N GLN A 3 -15.43 16.58 -15.76
CA GLN A 3 -14.05 16.18 -16.06
C GLN A 3 -13.05 16.56 -14.96
N ARG A 4 -13.41 17.47 -14.05
CA ARG A 4 -12.55 17.92 -12.95
C ARG A 4 -12.63 17.04 -11.70
N LEU A 5 -13.76 16.37 -11.48
CA LEU A 5 -13.97 15.51 -10.31
C LEU A 5 -12.94 14.38 -10.18
N PRO A 6 -12.62 13.59 -11.24
CA PRO A 6 -11.62 12.53 -11.12
C PRO A 6 -10.22 13.08 -10.85
N LEU A 7 -9.88 14.24 -11.41
CA LEU A 7 -8.59 14.89 -11.16
C LEU A 7 -8.46 15.37 -9.72
N ILE A 8 -9.50 16.01 -9.18
CA ILE A 8 -9.53 16.45 -7.78
C ILE A 8 -9.43 15.25 -6.84
N ALA A 9 -10.18 14.18 -7.11
CA ALA A 9 -10.10 12.94 -6.32
C ALA A 9 -8.68 12.36 -6.32
N LEU A 10 -8.02 12.32 -7.48
CA LEU A 10 -6.65 11.85 -7.61
C LEU A 10 -5.66 12.73 -6.82
N LEU A 11 -5.79 14.06 -6.93
CA LEU A 11 -4.95 15.03 -6.24
C LEU A 11 -5.08 14.97 -4.72
N LEU A 12 -6.23 14.56 -4.18
CA LEU A 12 -6.42 14.32 -2.76
C LEU A 12 -5.94 12.93 -2.34
N PHE A 13 -6.20 11.92 -3.19
CA PHE A 13 -5.89 10.54 -2.88
C PHE A 13 -4.39 10.28 -2.82
N ILE A 14 -3.60 10.77 -3.78
CA ILE A 14 -2.15 10.55 -3.83
C ILE A 14 -1.45 11.02 -2.53
N PRO A 15 -1.60 12.29 -2.08
CA PRO A 15 -0.93 12.73 -0.85
C PRO A 15 -1.45 12.02 0.40
N ALA A 16 -2.75 11.70 0.46
CA ALA A 16 -3.31 10.94 1.57
C ALA A 16 -2.73 9.52 1.63
N TRP A 17 -2.63 8.84 0.49
CA TRP A 17 -2.05 7.51 0.38
C TRP A 17 -0.56 7.53 0.73
N LEU A 18 0.16 8.54 0.24
CA LEU A 18 1.57 8.74 0.58
C LEU A 18 1.75 8.93 2.09
N ALA A 19 0.95 9.80 2.71
CA ALA A 19 0.99 10.03 4.15
C ALA A 19 0.69 8.74 4.95
N ALA A 20 -0.28 7.95 4.51
CA ALA A 20 -0.60 6.66 5.13
C ALA A 20 0.58 5.67 5.02
N SER A 21 1.19 5.55 3.84
CA SER A 21 2.38 4.71 3.62
C SER A 21 3.57 5.13 4.48
N TYR A 22 3.79 6.45 4.64
CA TYR A 22 4.79 6.99 5.55
C TYR A 22 4.45 6.66 7.01
N GLY A 23 3.19 6.77 7.41
CA GLY A 23 2.74 6.40 8.75
C GLY A 23 3.00 4.92 9.06
N VAL A 24 2.67 4.02 8.13
CA VAL A 24 2.94 2.58 8.27
C VAL A 24 4.44 2.32 8.38
N ARG A 25 5.26 2.93 7.52
CA ARG A 25 6.71 2.70 7.53
C ARG A 25 7.37 3.28 8.78
N TYR A 26 7.25 4.57 9.01
CA TYR A 26 8.02 5.26 10.03
C TYR A 26 7.36 5.22 11.40
N GLY A 27 6.03 5.21 11.49
CA GLY A 27 5.29 5.19 12.75
C GLY A 27 5.00 3.80 13.30
N PHE A 28 5.00 2.76 12.45
CA PHE A 28 4.68 1.40 12.88
C PHE A 28 5.83 0.41 12.68
N MET A 29 6.44 0.38 11.49
CA MET A 29 7.49 -0.57 11.18
C MET A 29 8.84 -0.21 11.81
N GLU A 30 9.25 1.06 11.70
CA GLU A 30 10.58 1.56 12.11
C GLU A 30 10.61 2.20 13.50
N ASP A 31 9.46 2.47 14.12
CA ASP A 31 9.40 3.15 15.42
C ASP A 31 9.95 2.24 16.56
N PRO A 32 10.91 2.73 17.38
CA PRO A 32 11.51 1.97 18.47
C PRO A 32 10.52 1.44 19.52
N GLN A 33 9.39 2.11 19.72
CA GLN A 33 8.37 1.69 20.69
C GLN A 33 7.85 0.28 20.35
N TRP A 34 7.59 0.01 19.07
CA TRP A 34 7.09 -1.28 18.59
C TRP A 34 8.19 -2.34 18.53
N VAL A 35 9.45 -1.93 18.36
CA VAL A 35 10.61 -2.85 18.47
C VAL A 35 10.72 -3.39 19.89
N GLY A 36 10.60 -2.53 20.90
CA GLY A 36 10.63 -2.92 22.31
C GLY A 36 9.49 -3.88 22.65
N VAL A 37 8.25 -3.52 22.29
CA VAL A 37 7.06 -4.34 22.55
C VAL A 37 7.15 -5.72 21.89
N CYS A 38 7.54 -5.77 20.61
CA CYS A 38 7.58 -7.04 19.88
C CYS A 38 8.78 -7.94 20.20
N SER A 39 9.84 -7.41 20.82
CA SER A 39 10.97 -8.23 21.28
C SER A 39 10.72 -8.90 22.63
N ALA A 40 9.77 -8.41 23.43
CA ALA A 40 9.45 -8.92 24.76
C ALA A 40 8.61 -10.22 24.78
N GLN A 41 8.56 -10.99 23.69
CA GLN A 41 7.73 -12.20 23.50
C GLN A 41 6.22 -12.03 23.76
N VAL A 42 5.73 -10.78 23.77
CA VAL A 42 4.30 -10.50 23.90
C VAL A 42 3.63 -10.77 22.55
N GLN A 43 2.80 -11.81 22.49
CA GLN A 43 1.98 -12.12 21.30
C GLN A 43 0.79 -11.15 21.21
N VAL A 44 1.09 -9.93 20.78
CA VAL A 44 0.09 -8.93 20.41
C VAL A 44 -0.07 -8.86 18.90
N TRP A 45 -1.28 -8.54 18.45
CA TRP A 45 -1.65 -8.61 17.03
C TRP A 45 -0.83 -7.63 16.18
N GLU A 46 -0.43 -6.49 16.75
CA GLU A 46 0.44 -5.49 16.12
C GLU A 46 1.77 -6.10 15.68
N CYS A 47 2.36 -6.96 16.50
CA CYS A 47 3.62 -7.61 16.18
C CYS A 47 3.51 -8.60 15.03
N SER A 48 2.38 -9.30 14.92
CA SER A 48 2.06 -10.16 13.77
C SER A 48 1.93 -9.34 12.50
N VAL A 49 1.18 -8.23 12.54
CA VAL A 49 1.00 -7.33 11.39
C VAL A 49 2.34 -6.74 10.96
N ARG A 50 3.16 -6.27 11.89
CA ARG A 50 4.50 -5.74 11.63
C ARG A 50 5.41 -6.78 10.99
N SER A 51 5.40 -8.01 11.48
CA SER A 51 6.16 -9.12 10.90
C SER A 51 5.69 -9.42 9.46
N ALA A 52 4.38 -9.53 9.24
CA ALA A 52 3.81 -9.79 7.93
C ALA A 52 4.14 -8.67 6.93
N LEU A 53 4.02 -7.41 7.33
CA LEU A 53 4.42 -6.25 6.52
C LEU A 53 5.93 -6.27 6.21
N GLY A 54 6.76 -6.66 7.17
CA GLY A 54 8.21 -6.79 6.95
C GLY A 54 8.52 -7.84 5.88
N LEU A 55 7.86 -8.99 5.95
CA LEU A 55 8.01 -10.07 4.97
C LEU A 55 7.50 -9.68 3.59
N THR A 56 6.35 -9.01 3.49
CA THR A 56 5.81 -8.58 2.18
C THR A 56 6.72 -7.56 1.50
N ILE A 57 7.37 -6.67 2.26
CA ILE A 57 8.38 -5.74 1.73
C ILE A 57 9.66 -6.48 1.35
N HIS A 58 10.16 -7.36 2.21
CA HIS A 58 11.41 -8.12 1.97
C HIS A 58 11.34 -8.94 0.68
N PHE A 59 10.23 -9.66 0.47
CA PHE A 59 9.99 -10.45 -0.73
C PHE A 59 9.39 -9.64 -1.88
N ARG A 60 9.23 -8.32 -1.72
CA ARG A 60 8.67 -7.41 -2.74
C ARG A 60 7.29 -7.85 -3.25
N ILE A 61 6.50 -8.49 -2.40
CA ILE A 61 5.19 -9.06 -2.77
C ILE A 61 4.28 -7.94 -3.30
N LEU A 62 4.21 -6.82 -2.60
CA LEU A 62 3.41 -5.65 -3.02
C LEU A 62 3.89 -5.10 -4.36
N ALA A 63 5.20 -5.00 -4.58
CA ALA A 63 5.76 -4.52 -5.85
C ALA A 63 5.44 -5.47 -7.02
N TRP A 64 5.52 -6.79 -6.82
CA TRP A 64 5.14 -7.77 -7.83
C TRP A 64 3.64 -7.73 -8.14
N ILE A 65 2.80 -7.56 -7.11
CA ILE A 65 1.35 -7.38 -7.29
C ILE A 65 1.07 -6.11 -8.08
N GLY A 66 1.67 -4.98 -7.70
CA GLY A 66 1.51 -3.70 -8.40
C GLY A 66 1.93 -3.79 -9.86
N LEU A 67 3.08 -4.42 -10.15
CA LEU A 67 3.54 -4.64 -11.51
C LEU A 67 2.60 -5.54 -12.31
N GLY A 68 2.16 -6.66 -11.73
CA GLY A 68 1.23 -7.57 -12.38
C GLY A 68 -0.10 -6.89 -12.71
N LEU A 69 -0.65 -6.11 -11.77
CA LEU A 69 -1.87 -5.32 -11.99
C LEU A 69 -1.68 -4.24 -13.05
N ALA A 70 -0.52 -3.58 -13.08
CA ALA A 70 -0.21 -2.57 -14.09
C ALA A 70 -0.15 -3.20 -15.49
N VAL A 71 0.50 -4.35 -15.65
CA VAL A 71 0.54 -5.09 -16.91
C VAL A 71 -0.85 -5.56 -17.33
N LEU A 72 -1.66 -6.07 -16.40
CA LEU A 72 -3.04 -6.46 -16.70
C LEU A 72 -3.90 -5.26 -17.11
N ALA A 73 -3.70 -4.09 -16.49
CA ALA A 73 -4.43 -2.88 -16.83
C ALA A 73 -4.14 -2.39 -18.26
N THR A 74 -2.96 -2.67 -18.83
CA THR A 74 -2.64 -2.24 -20.21
C THR A 74 -3.32 -3.11 -21.27
N VAL A 75 -3.58 -4.38 -20.97
CA VAL A 75 -4.20 -5.33 -21.91
C VAL A 75 -5.73 -5.41 -21.76
N VAL A 76 -6.28 -5.09 -20.59
CA VAL A 76 -7.72 -5.17 -20.33
C VAL A 76 -8.43 -3.88 -20.76
N PRO A 77 -9.37 -3.94 -21.73
CA PRO A 77 -10.04 -2.75 -22.22
C PRO A 77 -11.14 -2.24 -21.26
N ARG A 78 -11.52 -0.98 -21.43
CA ARG A 78 -12.68 -0.32 -20.78
C ARG A 78 -12.53 -0.19 -19.26
N LYS A 79 -13.67 -0.10 -18.56
CA LYS A 79 -13.76 0.17 -17.11
C LYS A 79 -12.97 -0.81 -16.23
N ALA A 80 -12.81 -2.06 -16.67
CA ALA A 80 -12.04 -3.05 -15.92
C ALA A 80 -10.55 -2.69 -15.87
N GLY A 81 -9.95 -2.24 -16.98
CA GLY A 81 -8.57 -1.75 -17.01
C GLY A 81 -8.36 -0.52 -16.12
N TRP A 82 -9.35 0.37 -16.05
CA TRP A 82 -9.28 1.53 -15.15
C TRP A 82 -9.22 1.13 -13.68
N TRP A 83 -10.06 0.19 -13.24
CA TRP A 83 -10.00 -0.31 -11.86
C TRP A 83 -8.68 -1.03 -11.57
N LEU A 84 -8.16 -1.81 -12.53
CA LEU A 84 -6.85 -2.46 -12.38
C LEU A 84 -5.72 -1.43 -12.23
N ALA A 85 -5.75 -0.32 -12.98
CA ALA A 85 -4.78 0.75 -12.86
C ALA A 85 -4.84 1.43 -11.47
N VAL A 86 -6.04 1.65 -10.93
CA VAL A 86 -6.21 2.18 -9.57
C VAL A 86 -5.65 1.20 -8.54
N LEU A 87 -5.97 -0.10 -8.65
CA LEU A 87 -5.44 -1.12 -7.75
C LEU A 87 -3.91 -1.25 -7.84
N ALA A 88 -3.35 -1.15 -9.06
CA ALA A 88 -1.91 -1.14 -9.27
C ALA A 88 -1.24 0.04 -8.56
N MET A 89 -1.85 1.22 -8.59
CA MET A 89 -1.34 2.43 -7.93
C MET A 89 -1.46 2.39 -6.40
N VAL A 90 -2.39 1.62 -5.86
CA VAL A 90 -2.50 1.41 -4.40
C VAL A 90 -1.51 0.36 -3.92
N ALA A 91 -1.27 -0.69 -4.72
CA ALA A 91 -0.37 -1.77 -4.36
C ALA A 91 1.12 -1.45 -4.56
N GLY A 92 1.44 -0.54 -5.49
CA GLY A 92 2.80 -0.07 -5.80
C GLY A 92 3.17 1.19 -5.04
#